data_AF-A0AAT9LGL2-F1
#
_entry.id   AF-A0AAT9LGL2-F1
#
_cell.length_a   1.000
_cell.length_b   1.000
_cell.length_c   1.000
_cell.angle_alpha   90.00
_cell.angle_beta   90.00
_cell.angle_gamma   90.00
#
_symmetry.space_group_name_H-M   'P 1'
#
loop_
_entity.id
_entity.type
_entity.pdbx_description
1 polymer ?
#
loop_
_entity_poly.entity_id
_entity_poly.type
_entity_poly.pdbx_seq_one_letter_code
_entity_poly.pdbx_strand_id
1 'polypeptide(L)'
;MIKQQNTACPDTDEFLAAVDIRAGQRVLQVAVGDRLLDPDEVPTVSGDAAYFGDPTGAPYDRIVVTAGVAGISPHWLDQLAPGGVIYAPVAHGGMHPVLAVTKRAAGPHARPVLWGDFPPATGLLRPDALFHDPHRVLRGPATYRVPGGHLDLNEDNYQDLWFFLAARDARITRAELDDPDFDPAMGRLAKHEPAHGTAWIQTDGSIVAAGDSNTALAVVNLLLAQATQWDKTLDRPQFTQWQCGFQLDQLVSHPLWLPHRWQLSTPVTRVSPVEPRARRWPSATRPAVTSPPRPRPAAAPSR
;
A
#
# COMPACT_ATOMS: atom_id res chain seq x y z
N MET A 1 -17.72 -16.10 12.14
CA MET A 1 -17.65 -15.83 10.68
C MET A 1 -16.20 -15.54 10.38
N ILE A 2 -15.48 -16.51 9.85
CA ILE A 2 -14.04 -16.40 9.57
C ILE A 2 -13.95 -15.60 8.27
N LYS A 3 -13.54 -14.34 8.35
CA LYS A 3 -13.16 -13.58 7.16
C LYS A 3 -11.97 -14.31 6.53
N GLN A 4 -12.06 -14.58 5.25
CA GLN A 4 -10.96 -15.14 4.47
C GLN A 4 -9.74 -14.22 4.61
N GLN A 5 -8.57 -14.82 4.71
CA GLN A 5 -7.29 -14.13 4.85
C GLN A 5 -7.11 -13.00 3.81
N ASN A 6 -6.60 -11.86 4.25
CA ASN A 6 -6.09 -10.77 3.38
C ASN A 6 -4.79 -11.14 2.60
N THR A 7 -4.59 -12.43 2.32
CA THR A 7 -3.64 -12.91 1.30
C THR A 7 -4.36 -13.32 0.01
N ALA A 8 -5.66 -13.07 -0.08
CA ALA A 8 -6.47 -13.25 -1.28
C ALA A 8 -6.45 -11.99 -2.17
N CYS A 9 -6.92 -12.16 -3.41
CA CYS A 9 -7.29 -11.02 -4.23
C CYS A 9 -8.40 -10.24 -3.49
N PRO A 10 -8.30 -8.90 -3.38
CA PRO A 10 -9.38 -8.10 -2.81
C PRO A 10 -10.65 -8.29 -3.64
N ASP A 11 -11.81 -8.09 -3.00
CA ASP A 11 -13.06 -8.10 -3.74
C ASP A 11 -13.15 -6.88 -4.68
N THR A 12 -14.07 -6.94 -5.63
CA THR A 12 -14.22 -5.91 -6.65
C THR A 12 -14.58 -4.54 -6.04
N ASP A 13 -15.42 -4.51 -5.01
CA ASP A 13 -15.89 -3.26 -4.40
C ASP A 13 -14.75 -2.57 -3.64
N GLU A 14 -13.92 -3.33 -2.92
CA GLU A 14 -12.72 -2.84 -2.24
C GLU A 14 -11.70 -2.30 -3.23
N PHE A 15 -11.45 -3.02 -4.34
CA PHE A 15 -10.56 -2.53 -5.39
C PHE A 15 -11.06 -1.23 -6.01
N LEU A 16 -12.34 -1.16 -6.39
CA LEU A 16 -12.92 0.05 -6.97
C LEU A 16 -12.95 1.21 -5.98
N ALA A 17 -13.13 0.97 -4.68
CA ALA A 17 -13.05 2.00 -3.64
C ALA A 17 -11.63 2.56 -3.48
N ALA A 18 -10.59 1.76 -3.75
CA ALA A 18 -9.20 2.20 -3.69
C ALA A 18 -8.75 3.02 -4.91
N VAL A 19 -9.46 2.90 -6.05
CA VAL A 19 -9.17 3.61 -7.30
C VAL A 19 -10.02 4.88 -7.40
N ASP A 20 -9.40 6.07 -7.45
CA ASP A 20 -10.12 7.35 -7.59
C ASP A 20 -10.62 7.58 -9.03
N ILE A 21 -11.66 6.87 -9.46
CA ILE A 21 -12.37 7.10 -10.74
C ILE A 21 -13.54 8.04 -10.51
N ARG A 22 -13.70 9.05 -11.38
CA ARG A 22 -14.80 10.02 -11.34
C ARG A 22 -15.57 10.05 -12.65
N ALA A 23 -16.86 10.39 -12.57
CA ALA A 23 -17.68 10.58 -13.75
C ALA A 23 -17.03 11.58 -14.73
N GLY A 24 -17.04 11.23 -16.02
CA GLY A 24 -16.45 12.03 -17.09
C GLY A 24 -14.94 11.85 -17.30
N GLN A 25 -14.26 11.09 -16.44
CA GLN A 25 -12.86 10.71 -16.69
C GLN A 25 -12.77 9.66 -17.79
N ARG A 26 -11.77 9.78 -18.67
CA ARG A 26 -11.46 8.74 -19.64
C ARG A 26 -10.63 7.66 -18.95
N VAL A 27 -11.18 6.45 -18.91
CA VAL A 27 -10.58 5.29 -18.26
C VAL A 27 -10.17 4.27 -19.30
N LEU A 28 -9.00 3.67 -19.15
CA LEU A 28 -8.58 2.46 -19.85
C LEU A 28 -8.52 1.32 -18.84
N GLN A 29 -9.14 0.19 -19.17
CA GLN A 29 -8.92 -1.06 -18.44
C GLN A 29 -7.86 -1.91 -19.16
N VAL A 30 -6.84 -2.33 -18.42
CA VAL A 30 -5.87 -3.33 -18.86
C VAL A 30 -6.19 -4.63 -18.14
N ALA A 31 -6.96 -5.50 -18.78
CA ALA A 31 -7.43 -6.74 -18.21
C ALA A 31 -6.58 -7.92 -18.69
N VAL A 32 -5.90 -8.59 -17.76
CA VAL A 32 -5.22 -9.88 -18.03
C VAL A 32 -5.95 -11.05 -17.33
N GLY A 33 -6.96 -10.74 -16.52
CA GLY A 33 -7.87 -11.69 -15.86
C GLY A 33 -9.32 -11.20 -15.93
N ASP A 34 -9.94 -10.95 -14.77
CA ASP A 34 -11.32 -10.47 -14.69
C ASP A 34 -11.48 -9.05 -15.25
N ARG A 35 -12.65 -8.82 -15.87
CA ARG A 35 -13.10 -7.52 -16.37
C ARG A 35 -13.94 -6.85 -15.29
N LEU A 36 -13.27 -6.05 -14.46
CA LEU A 36 -13.90 -5.42 -13.29
C LEU A 36 -14.76 -4.21 -13.66
N LEU A 37 -14.39 -3.51 -14.73
CA LEU A 37 -15.17 -2.44 -15.34
C LEU A 37 -15.93 -2.99 -16.54
N ASP A 38 -17.13 -2.45 -16.76
CA ASP A 38 -17.98 -2.81 -17.90
C ASP A 38 -17.25 -2.46 -19.20
N PRO A 39 -16.91 -3.46 -20.05
CA PRO A 39 -16.19 -3.21 -21.29
C PRO A 39 -17.00 -2.44 -22.34
N ASP A 40 -18.34 -2.40 -22.22
CA ASP A 40 -19.19 -1.59 -23.10
C ASP A 40 -19.12 -0.10 -22.72
N GLU A 41 -18.74 0.22 -21.49
CA GLU A 41 -18.54 1.59 -20.99
C GLU A 41 -17.06 2.01 -21.00
N VAL A 42 -16.13 1.06 -20.81
CA VAL A 42 -14.70 1.30 -20.64
C VAL A 42 -13.86 0.49 -21.63
N PRO A 43 -13.06 1.15 -22.49
CA PRO A 43 -12.11 0.47 -23.37
C PRO A 43 -11.26 -0.53 -22.58
N THR A 44 -11.23 -1.78 -23.05
CA THR A 44 -10.51 -2.87 -22.37
C THR A 44 -9.53 -3.51 -23.34
N VAL A 45 -8.25 -3.58 -22.93
CA VAL A 45 -7.19 -4.30 -23.65
C VAL A 45 -6.75 -5.53 -22.85
N SER A 46 -6.41 -6.61 -23.54
CA SER A 46 -6.04 -7.90 -22.93
C SER A 46 -5.02 -8.67 -23.76
N GLY A 47 -4.45 -9.74 -23.20
CA GLY A 47 -3.40 -10.53 -23.86
C GLY A 47 -2.14 -9.70 -24.14
N ASP A 48 -1.44 -9.96 -25.23
CA ASP A 48 -0.21 -9.22 -25.56
C ASP A 48 -0.45 -7.72 -25.83
N ALA A 49 -1.65 -7.36 -26.30
CA ALA A 49 -2.05 -5.96 -26.49
C ALA A 49 -2.09 -5.17 -25.17
N ALA A 50 -2.28 -5.85 -24.03
CA ALA A 50 -2.28 -5.23 -22.71
C ALA A 50 -0.96 -4.46 -22.43
N TYR A 51 0.17 -4.97 -22.92
CA TYR A 51 1.46 -4.29 -22.79
C TYR A 51 1.48 -2.94 -23.54
N PHE A 52 0.82 -2.86 -24.69
CA PHE A 52 0.81 -1.67 -25.54
C PHE A 52 -0.29 -0.66 -25.18
N GLY A 53 -1.28 -1.03 -24.37
CA GLY A 53 -2.42 -0.17 -24.06
C GLY A 53 -3.34 0.05 -25.28
N ASP A 54 -4.08 1.15 -25.27
CA ASP A 54 -4.88 1.60 -26.42
C ASP A 54 -4.52 3.05 -26.79
N PRO A 55 -3.56 3.24 -27.72
CA PRO A 55 -3.15 4.58 -28.14
C PRO A 55 -4.25 5.35 -28.89
N THR A 56 -5.30 4.68 -29.39
CA THR A 56 -6.35 5.35 -30.17
C THR A 56 -7.29 6.18 -29.29
N GLY A 57 -7.56 5.69 -28.07
CA GLY A 57 -8.35 6.41 -27.07
C GLY A 57 -7.54 7.34 -26.16
N ALA A 58 -6.21 7.36 -26.26
CA ALA A 58 -5.36 8.23 -25.45
C ALA A 58 -5.67 9.73 -25.68
N PRO A 59 -5.41 10.62 -24.70
CA PRO A 59 -4.88 10.32 -23.36
C PRO A 59 -5.96 9.90 -22.36
N TYR A 60 -5.58 9.11 -21.35
CA TYR A 60 -6.44 8.63 -20.28
C TYR A 60 -6.20 9.35 -18.95
N ASP A 61 -7.28 9.69 -18.26
CA ASP A 61 -7.22 10.17 -16.88
C ASP A 61 -6.84 9.04 -15.91
N ARG A 62 -7.30 7.82 -16.22
CA ARG A 62 -7.07 6.61 -15.41
C ARG A 62 -6.71 5.44 -16.30
N ILE A 63 -5.71 4.68 -15.89
CA ILE A 63 -5.45 3.35 -16.43
C ILE A 63 -5.52 2.38 -15.26
N VAL A 64 -6.41 1.38 -15.35
CA VAL A 64 -6.68 0.43 -14.26
C VAL A 64 -6.28 -0.96 -14.73
N VAL A 65 -5.34 -1.57 -14.04
CA VAL A 65 -4.83 -2.92 -14.34
C VAL A 65 -5.47 -3.91 -13.38
N THR A 66 -6.00 -5.03 -13.88
CA THR A 66 -6.76 -6.00 -13.08
C THR A 66 -6.01 -7.30 -12.79
N ALA A 67 -4.69 -7.31 -12.98
CA ALA A 67 -3.82 -8.48 -12.75
C ALA A 67 -2.47 -8.08 -12.16
N GLY A 68 -1.82 -9.03 -11.48
CA GLY A 68 -0.50 -8.88 -10.88
C GLY A 68 0.62 -8.82 -11.92
N VAL A 69 1.13 -7.61 -12.21
CA VAL A 69 2.19 -7.37 -13.19
C VAL A 69 3.56 -7.26 -12.53
N ALA A 70 4.64 -7.54 -13.28
CA ALA A 70 6.01 -7.36 -12.77
C ALA A 70 6.38 -5.87 -12.64
N GLY A 71 5.78 -5.00 -13.44
CA GLY A 71 6.05 -3.56 -13.46
C GLY A 71 5.10 -2.79 -14.36
N ILE A 72 5.42 -1.52 -14.60
CA ILE A 72 4.58 -0.59 -15.35
C ILE A 72 5.08 -0.48 -16.80
N SER A 73 4.20 -0.71 -17.77
CA SER A 73 4.55 -0.53 -19.19
C SER A 73 4.85 0.94 -19.50
N PRO A 74 5.94 1.24 -20.25
CA PRO A 74 6.20 2.58 -20.78
C PRO A 74 5.02 3.14 -21.60
N HIS A 75 4.30 2.29 -22.32
CA HIS A 75 3.19 2.71 -23.18
C HIS A 75 2.01 3.28 -22.39
N TRP A 76 1.75 2.74 -21.19
CA TRP A 76 0.70 3.28 -20.32
C TRP A 76 1.05 4.70 -19.84
N LEU A 77 2.33 4.96 -19.56
CA LEU A 77 2.80 6.29 -19.14
C LEU A 77 2.78 7.32 -20.28
N ASP A 78 2.89 6.88 -21.54
CA ASP A 78 2.77 7.74 -22.71
C ASP A 78 1.33 8.06 -23.07
N GLN A 79 0.40 7.17 -22.71
CA GLN A 79 -1.04 7.35 -22.91
C GLN A 79 -1.72 8.06 -21.74
N LEU A 80 -0.98 8.43 -20.69
CA LEU A 80 -1.52 9.08 -19.50
C LEU A 80 -1.71 10.59 -19.73
N ALA A 81 -2.90 11.10 -19.42
CA ALA A 81 -3.18 12.53 -19.42
C ALA A 81 -2.32 13.26 -18.37
N PRO A 82 -2.08 14.58 -18.51
CA PRO A 82 -1.49 15.38 -17.45
C PRO A 82 -2.29 15.24 -16.14
N GLY A 83 -1.64 14.79 -15.07
CA GLY A 83 -2.30 14.52 -13.79
C GLY A 83 -3.07 13.19 -13.72
N GLY A 84 -3.02 12.37 -14.78
CA GLY A 84 -3.59 11.03 -14.77
C GLY A 84 -2.85 10.08 -13.82
N VAL A 85 -3.51 8.98 -13.48
CA VAL A 85 -3.00 7.97 -12.53
C VAL A 85 -3.18 6.58 -13.11
N ILE A 86 -2.14 5.77 -13.03
CA ILE A 86 -2.22 4.33 -13.29
C ILE A 86 -2.43 3.62 -11.95
N TYR A 87 -3.42 2.75 -11.85
CA TYR A 87 -3.63 1.87 -10.70
C TYR A 87 -3.29 0.45 -11.13
N ALA A 88 -2.20 -0.10 -10.58
CA ALA A 88 -1.69 -1.40 -10.99
C ALA A 88 -1.29 -2.27 -9.78
N PRO A 89 -1.79 -3.51 -9.68
CA PRO A 89 -1.24 -4.52 -8.79
C PRO A 89 0.17 -4.91 -9.26
N VAL A 90 1.21 -4.48 -8.52
CA VAL A 90 2.61 -4.73 -8.92
C VAL A 90 3.24 -5.74 -7.99
N ALA A 91 3.93 -6.74 -8.56
CA ALA A 91 4.63 -7.78 -7.82
C ALA A 91 5.64 -7.17 -6.83
N HIS A 92 5.43 -7.41 -5.53
CA HIS A 92 6.27 -6.93 -4.46
C HIS A 92 6.18 -7.86 -3.24
N GLY A 93 7.31 -8.36 -2.75
CA GLY A 93 7.34 -9.23 -1.57
C GLY A 93 6.60 -10.57 -1.73
N GLY A 94 6.38 -11.04 -2.96
CA GLY A 94 5.55 -12.22 -3.24
C GLY A 94 4.04 -11.98 -3.23
N MET A 95 3.62 -10.71 -3.22
CA MET A 95 2.24 -10.22 -3.26
C MET A 95 2.07 -9.20 -4.39
N HIS A 96 0.88 -8.61 -4.54
CA HIS A 96 0.56 -7.64 -5.59
C HIS A 96 -0.16 -6.38 -5.05
N PRO A 97 0.48 -5.57 -4.18
CA PRO A 97 -0.10 -4.31 -3.74
C PRO A 97 -0.44 -3.41 -4.94
N VAL A 98 -1.61 -2.78 -4.89
CA VAL A 98 -2.03 -1.82 -5.91
C VAL A 98 -1.28 -0.53 -5.70
N LEU A 99 -0.54 -0.11 -6.72
CA LEU A 99 0.22 1.13 -6.74
C LEU A 99 -0.55 2.19 -7.53
N ALA A 100 -0.70 3.38 -6.96
CA ALA A 100 -1.11 4.58 -7.67
C ALA A 100 0.13 5.26 -8.26
N VAL A 101 0.33 5.12 -9.57
CA VAL A 101 1.51 5.58 -10.31
C VAL A 101 1.18 6.86 -11.06
N THR A 102 2.05 7.86 -10.94
CA THR A 102 1.96 9.15 -11.61
C THR A 102 3.23 9.45 -12.38
N LYS A 103 3.11 10.17 -13.50
CA LYS A 103 4.28 10.65 -14.26
C LYS A 103 4.85 11.89 -13.57
N ARG A 104 6.16 11.87 -13.26
CA ARG A 104 6.92 13.06 -12.82
C ARG A 104 8.06 13.34 -13.80
N ALA A 105 8.65 14.52 -13.71
CA ALA A 105 9.78 14.92 -14.57
C ALA A 105 10.98 13.95 -14.46
N ALA A 106 11.22 13.37 -13.28
CA ALA A 106 12.32 12.43 -13.04
C ALA A 106 11.97 10.97 -13.37
N GLY A 107 10.79 10.70 -13.95
CA GLY A 107 10.26 9.35 -14.18
C GLY A 107 8.99 9.08 -13.38
N PRO A 108 8.40 7.87 -13.51
CA PRO A 108 7.20 7.53 -12.77
C PRO A 108 7.47 7.43 -11.28
N HIS A 109 6.43 7.68 -10.49
CA HIS A 109 6.46 7.64 -9.03
C HIS A 109 5.17 7.04 -8.52
N ALA A 110 5.26 6.22 -7.48
CA ALA A 110 4.10 5.54 -6.92
C ALA A 110 4.00 5.64 -5.40
N ARG A 111 2.78 5.42 -4.92
CA ARG A 111 2.43 5.07 -3.55
C ARG A 111 1.50 3.84 -3.59
N PRO A 112 1.58 2.91 -2.64
CA PRO A 112 0.62 1.83 -2.55
C PRO A 112 -0.70 2.37 -1.97
N VAL A 113 -1.82 1.82 -2.44
CA VAL A 113 -3.18 2.27 -2.06
C VAL A 113 -4.07 1.14 -1.57
N LEU A 114 -3.75 -0.10 -1.94
CA LEU A 114 -4.47 -1.29 -1.51
C LEU A 114 -3.50 -2.47 -1.45
N TRP A 115 -3.65 -3.31 -0.43
CA TRP A 115 -2.94 -4.58 -0.34
C TRP A 115 -3.74 -5.67 -1.07
N GLY A 116 -3.08 -6.61 -1.73
CA GLY A 116 -3.79 -7.70 -2.41
C GLY A 116 -2.88 -8.75 -3.03
N ASP A 117 -3.47 -9.91 -3.32
CA ASP A 117 -2.86 -10.95 -4.15
C ASP A 117 -3.66 -11.18 -5.43
N PHE A 118 -3.40 -10.36 -6.44
CA PHE A 118 -4.08 -10.46 -7.72
C PHE A 118 -3.57 -11.68 -8.51
N PRO A 119 -4.44 -12.31 -9.33
CA PRO A 119 -4.01 -13.30 -10.29
C PRO A 119 -2.85 -12.74 -11.15
N PRO A 120 -1.76 -13.50 -11.31
CA PRO A 120 -0.60 -13.02 -12.04
C PRO A 120 -0.93 -12.80 -13.51
N ALA A 121 -0.45 -11.69 -14.07
CA ALA A 121 -0.47 -11.49 -15.52
C ALA A 121 0.44 -12.52 -16.21
N THR A 122 0.27 -12.69 -17.52
CA THR A 122 1.11 -13.55 -18.36
C THR A 122 1.84 -12.75 -19.42
N GLY A 123 2.84 -13.36 -20.06
CA GLY A 123 3.53 -12.79 -21.22
C GLY A 123 4.33 -11.53 -20.89
N LEU A 124 4.22 -10.51 -21.74
CA LEU A 124 5.06 -9.30 -21.68
C LEU A 124 4.95 -8.50 -20.37
N LEU A 125 3.86 -8.66 -19.62
CA LEU A 125 3.64 -7.97 -18.34
C LEU A 125 4.18 -8.74 -17.13
N ARG A 126 4.66 -9.96 -17.32
CA ARG A 126 5.27 -10.79 -16.27
C ARG A 126 6.31 -11.75 -16.87
N PRO A 127 7.41 -11.23 -17.43
CA PRO A 127 8.46 -12.10 -17.95
C PRO A 127 9.20 -12.79 -16.81
N ASP A 128 9.52 -14.08 -17.00
CA ASP A 128 10.22 -14.91 -15.99
C ASP A 128 11.55 -14.30 -15.51
N ALA A 129 12.24 -13.56 -16.37
CA ALA A 129 13.51 -12.91 -16.03
C ALA A 129 13.38 -11.79 -14.98
N LEU A 130 12.18 -11.22 -14.80
CA LEU A 130 11.91 -10.13 -13.85
C LEU A 130 11.14 -10.59 -12.62
N PHE A 131 10.79 -11.88 -12.55
CA PHE A 131 9.90 -12.40 -11.52
C PHE A 131 10.48 -13.67 -10.89
N HIS A 132 10.38 -13.76 -9.57
CA HIS A 132 10.69 -14.99 -8.83
C HIS A 132 9.38 -15.60 -8.34
N ASP A 133 9.14 -16.86 -8.65
CA ASP A 133 7.92 -17.56 -8.26
C ASP A 133 7.82 -17.75 -6.73
N PRO A 134 6.85 -17.12 -6.04
CA PRO A 134 6.65 -17.26 -4.62
C PRO A 134 6.04 -18.63 -4.24
N HIS A 135 5.52 -19.40 -5.19
CA HIS A 135 4.91 -20.71 -4.92
C HIS A 135 5.94 -21.83 -4.75
N ARG A 136 7.22 -21.49 -4.58
CA ARG A 136 8.24 -22.49 -4.26
C ARG A 136 7.98 -23.04 -2.86
N VAL A 137 7.24 -24.16 -2.80
CA VAL A 137 7.09 -24.96 -1.58
C VAL A 137 8.48 -25.45 -1.18
N LEU A 138 8.93 -25.04 -0.01
CA LEU A 138 10.17 -25.55 0.57
C LEU A 138 9.83 -26.84 1.31
N ARG A 139 10.48 -27.93 0.91
CA ARG A 139 10.29 -29.24 1.53
C ARG A 139 11.39 -29.51 2.54
N GLY A 140 11.00 -29.96 3.73
CA GLY A 140 11.91 -30.35 4.81
C GLY A 140 11.36 -29.91 6.16
N PRO A 141 11.72 -30.60 7.26
CA PRO A 141 11.23 -30.25 8.59
C PRO A 141 11.77 -28.87 9.01
N ALA A 142 10.99 -28.15 9.82
CA ALA A 142 11.50 -26.98 10.51
C ALA A 142 12.73 -27.35 11.36
N THR A 143 13.80 -26.58 11.21
CA THR A 143 15.04 -26.75 11.99
C THR A 143 15.16 -25.77 13.15
N TYR A 144 14.34 -24.71 13.15
CA TYR A 144 14.30 -23.74 14.24
C TYR A 144 12.89 -23.18 14.44
N ARG A 145 12.53 -22.88 15.69
CA ARG A 145 11.27 -22.25 16.06
C ARG A 145 11.46 -21.21 17.15
N VAL A 146 10.76 -20.09 17.02
CA VAL A 146 10.64 -19.04 18.03
C VAL A 146 9.16 -18.91 18.38
N PRO A 147 8.78 -19.05 19.67
CA PRO A 147 7.41 -18.80 20.10
C PRO A 147 6.97 -17.36 19.78
N GLY A 148 5.67 -17.20 19.49
CA GLY A 148 5.05 -15.90 19.24
C GLY A 148 4.98 -15.00 20.49
N GLY A 149 4.27 -13.87 20.35
CA GLY A 149 4.01 -12.93 21.45
C GLY A 149 5.11 -11.89 21.71
N HIS A 150 6.21 -11.93 20.96
CA HIS A 150 7.24 -10.88 20.99
C HIS A 150 6.92 -9.71 20.05
N LEU A 151 6.05 -9.93 19.07
CA LEU A 151 5.47 -8.92 18.19
C LEU A 151 3.94 -9.02 18.29
N ASP A 152 3.30 -7.89 18.55
CA ASP A 152 1.84 -7.80 18.63
C ASP A 152 1.27 -7.60 17.22
N LEU A 153 1.24 -8.70 16.47
CA LEU A 153 0.77 -8.76 15.09
C LEU A 153 -0.72 -9.13 15.03
N ASN A 154 -1.38 -8.65 13.98
CA ASN A 154 -2.74 -8.98 13.61
C ASN A 154 -2.91 -8.83 12.09
N GLU A 155 -4.11 -9.11 11.57
CA GLU A 155 -4.36 -9.04 10.11
C GLU A 155 -4.09 -7.66 9.51
N ASP A 156 -4.35 -6.58 10.24
CA ASP A 156 -4.20 -5.20 9.76
C ASP A 156 -2.72 -4.81 9.63
N ASN A 157 -1.90 -5.15 10.64
CA ASN A 157 -0.51 -4.72 10.70
C ASN A 157 0.49 -5.74 10.14
N TYR A 158 0.06 -6.98 9.89
CA TYR A 158 0.90 -8.01 9.30
C TYR A 158 1.31 -7.65 7.87
N GLN A 159 0.40 -7.02 7.12
CA GLN A 159 0.67 -6.51 5.77
C GLN A 159 1.66 -5.35 5.78
N ASP A 160 1.54 -4.47 6.78
CA ASP A 160 2.46 -3.35 6.98
C ASP A 160 3.88 -3.84 7.25
N LEU A 161 4.02 -4.86 8.13
CA LEU A 161 5.30 -5.53 8.35
C LEU A 161 5.82 -6.18 7.06
N TRP A 162 4.97 -6.90 6.35
CA TRP A 162 5.34 -7.57 5.10
C TRP A 162 5.90 -6.55 4.08
N PHE A 163 5.15 -5.47 3.85
CA PHE A 163 5.57 -4.41 2.95
C PHE A 163 6.86 -3.73 3.43
N PHE A 164 6.96 -3.45 4.74
CA PHE A 164 8.16 -2.85 5.34
C PHE A 164 9.43 -3.67 5.05
N LEU A 165 9.34 -4.99 5.19
CA LEU A 165 10.44 -5.91 4.96
C LEU A 165 10.76 -5.97 3.45
N ALA A 166 9.74 -6.15 2.60
CA ALA A 166 9.90 -6.25 1.15
C ALA A 166 10.46 -4.97 0.51
N ALA A 167 10.11 -3.80 1.05
CA ALA A 167 10.64 -2.51 0.64
C ALA A 167 12.17 -2.39 0.82
N ARG A 168 12.75 -3.18 1.74
CA ARG A 168 14.18 -3.14 2.10
C ARG A 168 14.98 -4.32 1.60
N ASP A 169 14.32 -5.44 1.34
CA ASP A 169 14.99 -6.68 1.02
C ASP A 169 14.18 -7.49 0.00
N ALA A 170 14.73 -7.61 -1.21
CA ALA A 170 14.11 -8.34 -2.32
C ALA A 170 14.00 -9.86 -2.07
N ARG A 171 14.65 -10.37 -1.01
CA ARG A 171 14.54 -11.78 -0.58
C ARG A 171 13.28 -12.07 0.23
N ILE A 172 12.51 -11.04 0.55
CA ILE A 172 11.19 -11.20 1.16
C ILE A 172 10.23 -11.69 0.10
N THR A 173 9.52 -12.75 0.42
CA THR A 173 8.62 -13.44 -0.48
C THR A 173 7.43 -13.99 0.30
N ARG A 174 6.44 -14.50 -0.43
CA ARG A 174 5.52 -15.50 0.07
C ARG A 174 6.16 -16.88 -0.12
N ALA A 175 6.02 -17.78 0.85
CA ALA A 175 6.39 -19.18 0.71
C ALA A 175 5.57 -20.06 1.66
N GLU A 176 5.45 -21.34 1.33
CA GLU A 176 4.82 -22.35 2.19
C GLU A 176 5.85 -23.37 2.64
N LEU A 177 5.66 -23.87 3.86
CA LEU A 177 6.46 -24.92 4.47
C LEU A 177 5.60 -26.16 4.65
N ASP A 178 6.11 -27.29 4.17
CA ASP A 178 5.51 -28.62 4.36
C ASP A 178 5.93 -29.18 5.73
N ASP A 179 5.30 -28.67 6.80
CA ASP A 179 5.57 -29.00 8.21
C ASP A 179 4.26 -29.02 9.02
N PRO A 180 4.04 -30.03 9.90
CA PRO A 180 2.76 -30.21 10.59
C PRO A 180 2.41 -29.08 11.57
N ASP A 181 3.41 -28.34 12.07
CA ASP A 181 3.18 -27.21 12.98
C ASP A 181 3.23 -25.85 12.25
N PHE A 182 3.36 -25.86 10.92
CA PHE A 182 3.22 -24.64 10.11
C PHE A 182 1.78 -24.52 9.65
N ASP A 183 1.08 -23.48 10.13
CA ASP A 183 -0.25 -23.13 9.64
C ASP A 183 -0.16 -22.04 8.57
N PRO A 184 -0.39 -22.33 7.27
CA PRO A 184 -0.40 -21.32 6.23
C PRO A 184 -1.45 -20.22 6.46
N ALA A 185 -2.49 -20.49 7.27
CA ALA A 185 -3.50 -19.51 7.60
C ALA A 185 -3.03 -18.44 8.58
N MET A 186 -2.02 -18.74 9.38
CA MET A 186 -1.34 -17.78 10.25
C MET A 186 -0.31 -16.95 9.48
N GLY A 187 -0.31 -17.00 8.14
CA GLY A 187 0.53 -16.14 7.30
C GLY A 187 1.71 -16.85 6.67
N ARG A 188 2.14 -16.30 5.52
CA ARG A 188 3.12 -16.90 4.61
C ARG A 188 4.29 -15.95 4.29
N LEU A 189 4.45 -14.87 5.06
CA LEU A 189 5.57 -13.94 4.95
C LEU A 189 6.87 -14.69 5.26
N ALA A 190 7.73 -14.77 4.25
CA ALA A 190 8.98 -15.51 4.32
C ALA A 190 10.17 -14.66 3.90
N LYS A 191 11.32 -14.96 4.49
CA LYS A 191 12.61 -14.45 4.07
C LYS A 191 13.45 -15.61 3.54
N HIS A 192 13.66 -15.65 2.24
CA HIS A 192 14.43 -16.70 1.58
C HIS A 192 15.90 -16.28 1.41
N GLU A 193 16.80 -16.93 2.13
CA GLU A 193 18.24 -16.77 1.99
C GLU A 193 18.82 -18.02 1.31
N PRO A 194 19.16 -17.98 0.00
CA PRO A 194 19.61 -19.16 -0.73
C PRO A 194 20.76 -19.92 -0.06
N ALA A 195 21.63 -19.22 0.68
CA ALA A 195 22.76 -19.81 1.39
C ALA A 195 22.46 -20.29 2.82
N HIS A 196 21.33 -19.88 3.42
CA HIS A 196 21.06 -20.08 4.86
C HIS A 196 19.69 -20.72 5.16
N GLY A 197 18.83 -20.88 4.15
CA GLY A 197 17.48 -21.41 4.31
C GLY A 197 16.41 -20.32 4.27
N THR A 198 15.26 -20.59 4.88
CA THR A 198 14.10 -19.70 4.87
C THR A 198 13.50 -19.60 6.25
N ALA A 199 13.13 -18.39 6.65
CA ALA A 199 12.38 -18.14 7.87
C ALA A 199 11.02 -17.53 7.53
N TRP A 200 9.99 -17.93 8.25
CA TRP A 200 8.63 -17.44 8.16
C TRP A 200 8.26 -16.74 9.45
N ILE A 201 7.54 -15.63 9.36
CA ILE A 201 6.89 -15.02 10.53
C ILE A 201 5.37 -15.11 10.37
N GLN A 202 4.71 -15.58 11.41
CA GLN A 202 3.26 -15.74 11.45
C GLN A 202 2.57 -14.56 12.14
N THR A 203 1.24 -14.47 12.02
CA THR A 203 0.39 -13.39 12.54
C THR A 203 0.34 -13.34 14.06
N ASP A 204 0.76 -14.39 14.76
CA ASP A 204 0.96 -14.40 16.22
C ASP A 204 2.39 -13.97 16.62
N GLY A 205 3.21 -13.59 15.65
CA GLY A 205 4.61 -13.25 15.79
C GLY A 205 5.54 -14.46 15.83
N SER A 206 5.05 -15.70 15.85
CA SER A 206 5.94 -16.87 15.87
C SER A 206 6.80 -16.94 14.62
N ILE A 207 8.01 -17.51 14.76
CA ILE A 207 8.93 -17.69 13.64
C ILE A 207 9.26 -19.17 13.51
N VAL A 208 9.17 -19.67 12.29
CA VAL A 208 9.63 -21.01 11.90
C VAL A 208 10.73 -20.85 10.87
N ALA A 209 11.76 -21.69 10.90
CA ALA A 209 12.77 -21.70 9.84
C ALA A 209 13.14 -23.12 9.40
N ALA A 210 13.47 -23.25 8.13
CA ALA A 210 13.91 -24.48 7.48
C ALA A 210 15.21 -24.21 6.70
N GLY A 211 16.11 -25.19 6.66
CA GLY A 211 17.45 -25.05 6.10
C GLY A 211 18.51 -25.68 7.00
N ASP A 212 19.78 -25.58 6.61
CA ASP A 212 20.91 -26.08 7.41
C ASP A 212 20.87 -25.49 8.83
N SER A 213 20.88 -26.35 9.84
CA SER A 213 20.73 -25.98 11.25
C SER A 213 21.83 -25.03 11.73
N ASN A 214 23.01 -25.03 11.08
CA ASN A 214 24.09 -24.10 11.41
C ASN A 214 23.84 -22.66 10.94
N THR A 215 22.93 -22.46 9.97
CA THR A 215 22.74 -21.18 9.27
C THR A 215 21.32 -20.62 9.37
N ALA A 216 20.31 -21.47 9.60
CA ALA A 216 18.91 -21.04 9.74
C ALA A 216 18.70 -19.97 10.84
N LEU A 217 19.46 -20.06 11.94
CA LEU A 217 19.43 -19.08 13.02
C LEU A 217 19.82 -17.66 12.56
N ALA A 218 20.72 -17.54 11.57
CA ALA A 218 21.11 -16.24 11.04
C ALA A 218 19.94 -15.55 10.31
N VAL A 219 19.15 -16.31 9.55
CA VAL A 219 17.96 -15.79 8.87
C VAL A 219 16.90 -15.37 9.88
N VAL A 220 16.70 -16.17 10.92
CA VAL A 220 15.77 -15.87 12.02
C VAL A 220 16.17 -14.59 12.74
N ASN A 221 17.44 -14.45 13.13
CA ASN A 221 17.93 -13.26 13.82
C ASN A 221 17.79 -12.00 12.95
N LEU A 222 18.07 -12.11 11.65
CA LEU A 222 17.89 -10.99 10.73
C LEU A 222 16.43 -10.58 10.61
N LEU A 223 15.52 -11.56 10.42
CA LEU A 223 14.08 -11.30 10.32
C LEU A 223 13.53 -10.66 11.61
N LEU A 224 13.91 -11.20 12.77
CA LEU A 224 13.50 -10.67 14.07
C LEU A 224 14.03 -9.24 14.30
N ALA A 225 15.29 -8.97 13.95
CA ALA A 225 15.88 -7.64 14.06
C ALA A 225 15.14 -6.62 13.19
N GLN A 226 14.82 -6.99 11.94
CA GLN A 226 14.07 -6.12 11.03
C GLN A 226 12.63 -5.88 11.51
N ALA A 227 11.93 -6.92 11.98
CA ALA A 227 10.58 -6.79 12.52
C ALA A 227 10.56 -5.95 13.81
N THR A 228 11.56 -6.11 14.67
CA THR A 228 11.74 -5.28 15.88
C THR A 228 12.02 -3.82 15.52
N GLN A 229 12.80 -3.56 14.46
CA GLN A 229 13.03 -2.20 13.98
C GLN A 229 11.72 -1.53 13.50
N TRP A 230 10.90 -2.26 12.74
CA TRP A 230 9.58 -1.79 12.32
C TRP A 230 8.69 -1.45 13.51
N ASP A 231 8.60 -2.35 14.49
CA ASP A 231 7.76 -2.18 15.69
C ASP A 231 8.28 -1.08 16.61
N LYS A 232 9.53 -1.18 17.08
CA LYS A 232 10.04 -0.37 18.19
C LYS A 232 10.73 0.92 17.75
N THR A 233 11.33 0.95 16.56
CA THR A 233 12.14 2.11 16.12
C THR A 233 11.36 3.03 15.19
N LEU A 234 10.49 2.46 14.36
CA LEU A 234 9.78 3.21 13.32
C LEU A 234 8.28 3.37 13.58
N ASP A 235 7.79 2.83 14.71
CA ASP A 235 6.40 2.93 15.14
C ASP A 235 5.41 2.37 14.12
N ARG A 236 5.70 1.15 13.63
CA ARG A 236 4.84 0.36 12.74
C ARG A 236 4.31 1.15 11.53
N PRO A 237 5.19 1.71 10.68
CA PRO A 237 4.72 2.48 9.53
C PRO A 237 3.85 1.62 8.62
N GLN A 238 2.70 2.19 8.23
CA GLN A 238 1.75 1.53 7.34
C GLN A 238 2.29 1.48 5.92
N PHE A 239 1.91 0.46 5.15
CA PHE A 239 2.32 0.34 3.76
C PHE A 239 1.90 1.58 2.94
N THR A 240 0.73 2.18 3.23
CA THR A 240 0.23 3.40 2.57
C THR A 240 1.08 4.65 2.81
N GLN A 241 1.98 4.63 3.80
CA GLN A 241 2.94 5.70 4.07
C GLN A 241 4.21 5.58 3.22
N TRP A 242 4.31 4.56 2.37
CA TRP A 242 5.46 4.36 1.49
C TRP A 242 5.28 5.04 0.13
N GLN A 243 6.42 5.36 -0.48
CA GLN A 243 6.49 5.80 -1.86
C GLN A 243 7.75 5.25 -2.54
N CYS A 244 7.74 5.17 -3.86
CA CYS A 244 8.90 4.77 -4.65
C CYS A 244 9.01 5.54 -5.96
N GLY A 245 10.24 5.59 -6.47
CA GLY A 245 10.49 5.80 -7.88
C GLY A 245 10.46 4.47 -8.62
N PHE A 246 10.91 4.49 -9.87
CA PHE A 246 11.07 3.27 -10.66
C PHE A 246 12.40 3.31 -11.40
N GLN A 247 12.85 2.12 -11.81
CA GLN A 247 13.95 1.94 -12.73
C GLN A 247 13.46 1.08 -13.90
N LEU A 248 13.75 1.52 -15.12
CA LEU A 248 13.45 0.74 -16.31
C LEU A 248 14.38 -0.48 -16.35
N ASP A 249 13.81 -1.67 -16.49
CA ASP A 249 14.63 -2.87 -16.63
C ASP A 249 15.39 -2.87 -17.97
N GLN A 250 16.43 -3.70 -18.03
CA GLN A 250 17.27 -3.89 -19.22
C GLN A 250 17.48 -5.39 -19.51
N LEU A 251 16.67 -6.25 -18.90
CA LEU A 251 16.82 -7.70 -18.95
C LEU A 251 15.94 -8.33 -20.02
N VAL A 252 14.88 -7.65 -20.44
CA VAL A 252 13.94 -8.13 -21.46
C VAL A 252 13.82 -7.17 -22.64
N SER A 253 13.32 -7.69 -23.77
CA SER A 253 13.13 -6.89 -25.00
C SER A 253 11.98 -5.89 -24.94
N HIS A 254 11.01 -6.13 -24.04
CA HIS A 254 9.85 -5.28 -23.79
C HIS A 254 9.93 -4.78 -22.34
N PRO A 255 10.64 -3.68 -22.09
CA PRO A 255 11.01 -3.30 -20.74
C PRO A 255 9.82 -2.77 -19.94
N LEU A 256 9.86 -3.01 -18.63
CA LEU A 256 8.94 -2.53 -17.62
C LEU A 256 9.67 -1.60 -16.65
N TRP A 257 8.95 -0.57 -16.18
CA TRP A 257 9.38 0.19 -15.02
C TRP A 257 9.13 -0.64 -13.77
N LEU A 258 10.20 -1.02 -13.07
CA LEU A 258 10.15 -1.77 -11.81
C LEU A 258 10.26 -0.83 -10.61
N PRO A 259 9.47 -1.02 -9.54
CA PRO A 259 9.58 -0.21 -8.33
C PRO A 259 11.01 -0.21 -7.78
N HIS A 260 11.52 0.98 -7.45
CA HIS A 260 12.87 1.13 -6.93
C HIS A 260 12.95 2.28 -5.90
N ARG A 261 13.88 2.18 -4.95
CA ARG A 261 14.08 3.17 -3.86
C ARG A 261 12.80 3.46 -3.09
N TRP A 262 12.28 2.45 -2.41
CA TRP A 262 11.20 2.62 -1.45
C TRP A 262 11.64 3.52 -0.29
N GLN A 263 10.79 4.48 0.07
CA GLN A 263 11.03 5.41 1.17
C GLN A 263 9.73 5.70 1.90
N LEU A 264 9.81 5.96 3.20
CA LEU A 264 8.68 6.51 3.93
C LEU A 264 8.44 7.95 3.48
N SER A 265 7.19 8.25 3.16
CA SER A 265 6.75 9.63 2.98
C SER A 265 6.92 10.35 4.31
N THR A 266 7.71 11.44 4.30
CA THR A 266 7.76 12.34 5.45
C THR A 266 6.34 12.82 5.71
N PRO A 267 5.83 12.75 6.95
CA PRO A 267 4.53 13.32 7.24
C PRO A 267 4.58 14.79 6.82
N VAL A 268 3.67 15.18 5.93
CA VAL A 268 3.44 16.60 5.67
C VAL A 268 2.89 17.13 6.98
N THR A 269 3.74 17.82 7.75
CA THR A 269 3.27 18.62 8.87
C THR A 269 2.24 19.58 8.27
N ARG A 270 0.95 19.29 8.47
CA ARG A 270 -0.09 20.30 8.25
C ARG A 270 0.27 21.41 9.22
N VAL A 271 0.92 22.45 8.72
CA VAL A 271 0.97 23.73 9.41
C VAL A 271 -0.50 24.12 9.52
N SER A 272 -1.07 23.87 10.70
CA SER A 272 -2.38 24.40 11.03
C SER A 272 -2.33 25.88 10.71
N PRO A 273 -3.28 26.45 9.96
CA PRO A 273 -3.30 27.89 9.77
C PRO A 273 -3.32 28.48 11.18
N VAL A 274 -2.23 29.14 11.56
CA VAL A 274 -2.18 29.95 12.76
C VAL A 274 -3.32 30.94 12.57
N GLU A 275 -4.40 30.71 13.30
CA GLU A 275 -5.53 31.61 13.34
C GLU A 275 -4.93 32.99 13.65
N PRO A 276 -5.09 34.00 12.76
CA PRO A 276 -4.49 35.29 12.99
C PRO A 276 -5.08 35.79 14.30
N ARG A 277 -4.23 35.90 15.34
CA ARG A 277 -4.61 36.48 16.63
C ARG A 277 -5.41 37.73 16.33
N ALA A 278 -6.72 37.68 16.61
CA ALA A 278 -7.60 38.81 16.43
C ALA A 278 -6.94 40.01 17.12
N ARG A 279 -6.56 41.03 16.33
CA ARG A 279 -6.16 42.32 16.89
C ARG A 279 -7.35 42.79 17.72
N ARG A 280 -7.21 42.76 19.04
CA ARG A 280 -8.18 43.38 19.95
C ARG A 280 -8.21 44.86 19.60
N TRP A 281 -9.27 45.28 18.94
CA TRP A 281 -9.61 46.69 18.79
C TRP A 281 -10.02 47.22 20.18
N PRO A 282 -9.58 48.41 20.62
CA PRO A 282 -10.04 48.98 21.87
C PRO A 282 -11.56 49.18 21.81
N SER A 283 -12.27 48.58 22.77
CA SER A 283 -13.72 48.67 22.90
C SER A 283 -14.16 50.14 22.97
N ALA A 284 -15.08 50.55 22.10
CA ALA A 284 -15.74 51.84 22.17
C ALA A 284 -16.54 51.96 23.48
N THR A 285 -16.30 53.03 24.22
CA THR A 285 -16.98 53.41 25.45
C THR A 285 -18.48 53.58 25.19
N ARG A 286 -19.31 52.83 25.92
CA ARG A 286 -20.77 52.91 25.87
C ARG A 286 -21.21 54.12 26.72
N PRO A 287 -22.06 55.04 26.24
CA PRO A 287 -22.52 56.16 27.06
C PRO A 287 -23.55 55.69 28.10
N ALA A 288 -23.48 56.27 29.30
CA ALA A 288 -24.34 55.96 30.43
C ALA A 288 -25.79 56.41 30.16
N VAL A 289 -26.74 55.50 30.41
CA VAL A 289 -28.18 55.78 30.41
C VAL A 289 -28.55 56.36 31.78
N THR A 290 -29.01 57.61 31.81
CA THR A 290 -29.58 58.25 32.99
C THR A 290 -31.04 57.84 33.17
N SER A 291 -31.38 57.34 34.36
CA SER A 291 -32.76 57.01 34.76
C SER A 291 -33.46 58.25 35.35
N PRO A 292 -34.79 58.43 35.15
CA PRO A 292 -35.52 59.58 35.67
C PRO A 292 -35.91 59.42 37.16
N PRO A 293 -36.12 60.53 37.90
CA PRO A 293 -36.30 60.51 39.35
C PRO A 293 -37.75 60.16 39.76
N ARG A 294 -37.89 59.42 40.86
CA ARG A 294 -39.17 59.02 41.46
C ARG A 294 -39.89 60.20 42.14
N PRO A 295 -41.23 60.27 42.09
CA PRO A 295 -42.01 61.29 42.80
C PRO A 295 -42.08 61.06 44.32
N ARG A 296 -42.10 62.16 45.08
CA ARG A 296 -42.17 62.22 46.55
C ARG A 296 -43.60 61.91 47.07
N PRO A 297 -43.75 61.26 48.24
CA PRO A 297 -45.04 61.06 48.89
C PRO A 297 -45.54 62.34 49.58
N ALA A 298 -46.87 62.57 49.51
CA ALA A 298 -47.57 63.71 50.10
C ALA A 298 -47.71 63.56 51.63
N ALA A 299 -47.61 64.69 52.33
CA ALA A 299 -47.81 64.79 53.78
C ALA A 299 -49.31 64.75 54.14
N ALA A 300 -49.66 64.00 55.18
CA ALA A 300 -50.97 64.03 55.82
C ALA A 300 -51.07 65.24 56.79
N PRO A 301 -52.26 65.86 56.95
CA PRO A 301 -52.44 66.99 57.84
C PRO A 301 -52.64 66.55 59.30
N SER A 302 -52.18 67.41 60.20
CA SER A 302 -52.21 67.30 61.66
C SER A 302 -53.60 67.54 62.28
N ARG A 303 -53.90 66.77 63.33
CA ARG A 303 -54.57 67.21 64.56
C ARG A 303 -54.02 66.42 65.74
#